data_AF-A0A1Q7BN80-F1
#
_entry.id   AF-A0A1Q7BN80-F1
#
_cell.length_a   1.000
_cell.length_b   1.000
_cell.length_c   1.000
_cell.angle_alpha   90.00
_cell.angle_beta   90.00
_cell.angle_gamma   90.00
#
_symmetry.space_group_name_H-M   'P 1'
#
loop_
_entity.id
_entity.type
_entity.pdbx_description
1 polymer ?
#
loop_
_entity_poly.entity_id
_entity_poly.type
_entity_poly.pdbx_seq_one_letter_code
_entity_poly.pdbx_strand_id
1 'polypeptide(L)'
;MVEDNSRALARGAALAAALVGVLSLGYAVFYLFVAPAAQRGTDVDAYFRSYLAHPTGLRVASLCLFVSGVLTTLVYAALHARPGALGASPRTWALALGVVSGIATSAHGLADLIDVDRLAHSYAAGDAATRAAALVAHATTSPVDPRGLATFGLVGLVVFAFSRHLLPESRFIGLLGQVLAVDMVLLFVSSAFTATVPILVTGGLAAVILGPAWWIAVALRLYRTA
;
A
#
# COMPACT_ATOMS: atom_id res chain seq x y z
N MET A 1 -21.56 -8.94 26.65
CA MET A 1 -21.83 -8.53 25.26
C MET A 1 -20.82 -7.50 24.74
N VAL A 2 -20.59 -6.37 25.43
CA VAL A 2 -19.59 -5.36 25.01
C VAL A 2 -18.15 -5.91 25.00
N GLU A 3 -17.78 -6.72 25.99
CA GLU A 3 -16.43 -7.27 26.09
C GLU A 3 -16.11 -8.31 25.00
N ASP A 4 -17.10 -9.10 24.59
CA ASP A 4 -16.98 -10.12 23.54
C ASP A 4 -16.77 -9.47 22.15
N ASN A 5 -17.49 -8.38 21.88
CA ASN A 5 -17.35 -7.63 20.63
C ASN A 5 -15.95 -6.99 20.49
N SER A 6 -15.37 -6.51 21.59
CA SER A 6 -14.02 -5.95 21.61
C SER A 6 -12.94 -6.99 21.29
N ARG A 7 -13.09 -8.22 21.81
CA ARG A 7 -12.17 -9.32 21.51
C ARG A 7 -12.29 -9.80 20.06
N ALA A 8 -13.51 -9.89 19.55
CA ALA A 8 -13.76 -10.25 18.15
C ALA A 8 -13.13 -9.23 17.18
N LEU A 9 -13.31 -7.93 17.45
CA LEU A 9 -12.68 -6.86 16.67
C LEU A 9 -11.15 -6.96 16.69
N ALA A 10 -10.55 -7.15 17.87
CA ALA A 10 -9.10 -7.25 18.00
C ALA A 10 -8.52 -8.47 17.28
N ARG A 11 -9.20 -9.63 17.30
CA ARG A 11 -8.82 -10.82 16.52
C ARG A 11 -8.95 -10.61 15.02
N GLY A 12 -10.05 -10.00 14.58
CA GLY A 12 -10.28 -9.67 13.17
C GLY A 12 -9.20 -8.70 12.64
N ALA A 13 -8.88 -7.67 13.42
CA ALA A 13 -7.82 -6.73 13.08
C ALA A 13 -6.42 -7.36 13.14
N ALA A 14 -6.16 -8.29 14.06
CA ALA A 14 -4.92 -9.05 14.08
C ALA A 14 -4.73 -9.87 12.80
N LEU A 15 -5.79 -10.59 12.37
CA LEU A 15 -5.77 -11.34 11.11
C LEU A 15 -5.59 -10.40 9.91
N ALA A 16 -6.32 -9.28 9.88
CA ALA A 16 -6.18 -8.27 8.82
C ALA A 16 -4.75 -7.75 8.74
N ALA A 17 -4.12 -7.40 9.87
CA ALA A 17 -2.73 -6.95 9.90
C ALA A 17 -1.76 -8.04 9.42
N ALA A 18 -1.96 -9.29 9.82
CA ALA A 18 -1.12 -10.39 9.36
C ALA A 18 -1.23 -10.60 7.84
N LEU A 19 -2.46 -10.55 7.32
CA LEU A 19 -2.73 -10.65 5.89
C LEU A 19 -2.11 -9.48 5.12
N VAL A 20 -2.16 -8.24 5.61
CA VAL A 20 -1.47 -7.11 4.97
C VAL A 20 0.04 -7.36 4.91
N GLY A 21 0.65 -7.89 5.97
CA GLY A 21 2.07 -8.27 5.96
C GLY A 21 2.40 -9.31 4.89
N VAL A 22 1.56 -10.34 4.74
CA VAL A 22 1.71 -11.38 3.71
C VAL A 22 1.46 -10.82 2.30
N LEU A 23 0.43 -9.99 2.13
CA LEU A 23 0.12 -9.35 0.85
C LEU A 23 1.21 -8.36 0.41
N SER A 24 1.89 -7.70 1.35
CA SER A 24 3.06 -6.87 1.05
C SER A 24 4.21 -7.70 0.47
N LEU A 25 4.48 -8.88 1.03
CA LEU A 25 5.46 -9.81 0.47
C LEU A 25 5.02 -10.33 -0.90
N GLY A 26 3.74 -10.69 -1.03
CA GLY A 26 3.14 -11.09 -2.31
C GLY A 26 3.31 -10.00 -3.38
N TYR A 27 2.94 -8.77 -3.05
CA TYR A 27 3.15 -7.60 -3.90
C TYR A 27 4.61 -7.51 -4.35
N ALA A 28 5.56 -7.56 -3.42
CA ALA A 28 6.98 -7.45 -3.75
C ALA A 28 7.45 -8.58 -4.68
N VAL A 29 7.04 -9.83 -4.41
CA VAL A 29 7.39 -10.98 -5.23
C VAL A 29 6.88 -10.81 -6.66
N PHE A 30 5.59 -10.51 -6.81
CA PHE A 30 4.97 -10.41 -8.12
C PHE A 30 5.41 -9.16 -8.89
N TYR A 31 5.61 -8.04 -8.20
CA TYR A 31 6.06 -6.79 -8.82
C TYR A 31 7.54 -6.81 -9.21
N LEU A 32 8.43 -7.36 -8.37
CA LEU A 32 9.88 -7.31 -8.61
C LEU A 32 10.39 -8.49 -9.45
N PHE A 33 9.86 -9.70 -9.20
CA PHE A 33 10.42 -10.94 -9.77
C PHE A 33 9.54 -11.60 -10.83
N VAL A 34 8.21 -11.42 -10.77
CA VAL A 34 7.30 -12.03 -11.77
C VAL A 34 7.01 -11.08 -12.92
N ALA A 35 6.74 -9.80 -12.65
CA ALA A 35 6.60 -8.80 -13.69
C ALA A 35 7.94 -8.57 -14.40
N PRO A 36 7.99 -8.60 -15.75
CA PRO A 36 9.18 -8.22 -16.50
C PRO A 36 9.64 -6.79 -16.20
N ALA A 37 10.95 -6.53 -16.26
CA ALA A 37 11.54 -5.21 -15.98
C ALA A 37 10.99 -4.08 -16.88
N ALA A 38 10.59 -4.40 -18.11
CA ALA A 38 9.94 -3.44 -19.02
C ALA A 38 8.64 -2.85 -18.43
N GLN A 39 7.96 -3.57 -17.53
CA GLN A 39 6.74 -3.10 -16.87
C GLN A 39 7.01 -2.14 -15.68
N ARG A 40 8.28 -1.85 -15.39
CA ARG A 40 8.73 -0.91 -14.34
C ARG A 40 9.52 0.27 -14.88
N GLY A 41 9.68 0.33 -16.20
CA GLY A 41 10.41 1.39 -16.90
C GLY A 41 9.53 2.57 -17.28
N THR A 42 10.13 3.59 -17.88
CA THR A 42 9.43 4.79 -18.38
C THR A 42 8.97 4.66 -19.84
N ASP A 43 9.38 3.60 -20.54
CA ASP A 43 8.94 3.32 -21.90
C ASP A 43 7.56 2.63 -21.87
N VAL A 44 6.52 3.44 -22.08
CA VAL A 44 5.12 3.00 -22.03
C VAL A 44 4.78 2.03 -23.18
N ASP A 45 5.47 2.13 -24.31
CA ASP A 45 5.26 1.23 -25.44
C ASP A 45 5.80 -0.18 -25.12
N ALA A 46 7.03 -0.24 -24.60
CA ALA A 46 7.61 -1.49 -24.10
C ALA A 46 6.81 -2.06 -22.92
N TYR A 47 6.28 -1.20 -22.06
CA TYR A 47 5.39 -1.58 -20.96
C TYR A 47 4.16 -2.34 -21.47
N PHE A 48 3.39 -1.79 -22.42
CA PHE A 48 2.16 -2.44 -22.88
C PHE A 48 2.42 -3.74 -23.63
N ARG A 49 3.43 -3.76 -24.52
CA ARG A 49 3.83 -5.00 -25.20
C ARG A 49 4.21 -6.09 -24.20
N SER A 50 4.96 -5.74 -23.17
CA SER A 50 5.34 -6.66 -22.10
C SER A 50 4.13 -7.09 -21.25
N TYR A 51 3.22 -6.19 -20.91
CA TYR A 51 2.01 -6.49 -20.13
C TYR A 51 1.12 -7.49 -20.85
N LEU A 52 0.87 -7.29 -22.14
CA LEU A 52 0.06 -8.19 -22.95
C LEU A 52 0.64 -9.61 -23.02
N ALA A 53 1.97 -9.73 -23.06
CA ALA A 53 2.64 -11.03 -23.04
C ALA A 53 2.68 -11.67 -21.64
N HIS A 54 2.83 -10.87 -20.59
CA HIS A 54 3.05 -11.33 -19.22
C HIS A 54 2.26 -10.50 -18.18
N PRO A 55 0.92 -10.61 -18.14
CA PRO A 55 0.09 -9.71 -17.31
C PRO A 55 0.07 -10.08 -15.82
N THR A 56 0.40 -11.33 -15.49
CA THR A 56 0.19 -11.90 -14.14
C THR A 56 0.88 -11.13 -13.03
N GLY A 57 2.13 -10.70 -13.25
CA GLY A 57 2.92 -10.00 -12.22
C GLY A 57 2.22 -8.73 -11.71
N LEU A 58 1.88 -7.83 -12.63
CA LEU A 58 1.18 -6.60 -12.27
C LEU A 58 -0.24 -6.83 -11.77
N ARG A 59 -1.02 -7.75 -12.37
CA ARG A 59 -2.38 -8.04 -11.88
C ARG A 59 -2.40 -8.51 -10.43
N VAL A 60 -1.51 -9.44 -10.06
CA VAL A 60 -1.45 -9.92 -8.68
C VAL A 60 -0.94 -8.82 -7.73
N ALA A 61 0.06 -8.03 -8.15
CA ALA A 61 0.53 -6.89 -7.35
C ALA A 61 -0.61 -5.89 -7.08
N SER A 62 -1.36 -5.49 -8.11
CA SER A 62 -2.50 -4.58 -7.97
C SER A 62 -3.63 -5.16 -7.12
N LEU A 63 -3.88 -6.47 -7.19
CA LEU A 63 -4.81 -7.16 -6.28
C LEU A 63 -4.33 -7.11 -4.83
N CYS A 64 -3.03 -7.31 -4.57
CA CYS A 64 -2.47 -7.20 -3.23
C CYS A 64 -2.68 -5.79 -2.66
N LEU A 65 -2.49 -4.74 -3.46
CA LEU A 65 -2.76 -3.35 -3.04
C LEU A 65 -4.26 -3.15 -2.75
N PHE A 66 -5.13 -3.60 -3.65
CA PHE A 66 -6.58 -3.50 -3.49
C PHE A 66 -7.05 -4.09 -2.15
N VAL A 67 -6.67 -5.33 -1.88
CA VAL A 67 -7.08 -6.04 -0.66
C VAL A 67 -6.43 -5.43 0.58
N SER A 68 -5.15 -5.04 0.49
CA SER A 68 -4.44 -4.43 1.63
C SER A 68 -5.09 -3.12 2.05
N GLY A 69 -5.45 -2.25 1.10
CA GLY A 69 -6.12 -0.99 1.38
C GLY A 69 -7.40 -1.18 2.21
N VAL A 70 -8.21 -2.18 1.87
CA VAL A 70 -9.43 -2.51 2.63
C VAL A 70 -9.08 -2.99 4.04
N LEU A 71 -8.16 -3.95 4.15
CA LEU A 71 -7.80 -4.58 5.42
C LEU A 71 -7.17 -3.60 6.42
N THR A 72 -6.35 -2.66 5.94
CA THR A 72 -5.70 -1.67 6.82
C THR A 72 -6.69 -0.79 7.57
N THR A 73 -7.87 -0.52 7.01
CA THR A 73 -8.93 0.26 7.71
C THR A 73 -9.38 -0.39 9.02
N LEU A 74 -9.49 -1.73 9.03
CA LEU A 74 -9.85 -2.51 10.22
C LEU A 74 -8.74 -2.44 11.27
N VAL A 75 -7.48 -2.48 10.83
CA VAL A 75 -6.32 -2.40 11.72
C VAL A 75 -6.26 -1.02 12.38
N TYR A 76 -6.42 0.06 11.62
CA TYR A 76 -6.41 1.41 12.17
C TYR A 76 -7.57 1.66 13.14
N ALA A 77 -8.76 1.11 12.88
CA ALA A 77 -9.88 1.17 13.82
C ALA A 77 -9.54 0.47 15.14
N ALA A 78 -8.93 -0.72 15.08
CA ALA A 78 -8.50 -1.44 16.28
C ALA A 78 -7.39 -0.68 17.02
N LEU A 79 -6.41 -0.11 16.32
CA LEU A 79 -5.34 0.69 16.93
C LEU A 79 -5.87 1.99 17.56
N HIS A 80 -6.91 2.61 16.98
CA HIS A 80 -7.58 3.78 17.55
C HIS A 80 -8.30 3.47 18.87
N ALA A 81 -8.93 2.30 18.96
CA ALA A 81 -9.63 1.86 20.16
C ALA A 81 -8.70 1.56 21.34
N ARG A 82 -7.38 1.48 21.10
CA ARG A 82 -6.40 1.17 22.14
C ARG A 82 -6.02 2.39 22.98
N PRO A 83 -5.70 2.17 24.27
CA PRO A 83 -4.92 3.13 25.05
C PRO A 83 -3.51 3.28 24.45
N GLY A 84 -2.94 4.48 24.54
CA GLY A 84 -1.57 4.72 24.05
C GLY A 84 -1.16 6.17 24.21
N ALA A 85 -0.05 6.55 23.57
CA ALA A 85 0.60 7.86 23.81
C ALA A 85 -0.14 9.07 23.24
N LEU A 86 -0.96 8.87 22.20
CA LEU A 86 -1.69 9.96 21.55
C LEU A 86 -2.95 10.30 22.32
N GLY A 87 -3.20 11.60 22.53
CA GLY A 87 -4.50 12.09 23.00
C GLY A 87 -5.63 11.80 22.00
N ALA A 88 -6.88 11.98 22.44
CA ALA A 88 -8.06 11.58 21.67
C ALA A 88 -8.15 12.24 20.28
N SER A 89 -7.95 13.57 20.19
CA SER A 89 -8.03 14.32 18.92
C SER A 89 -7.03 13.84 17.85
N PRO A 90 -5.70 13.84 18.10
CA PRO A 90 -4.73 13.38 17.09
C PRO A 90 -4.91 11.89 16.74
N ARG A 91 -5.36 11.06 17.68
CA ARG A 91 -5.67 9.64 17.40
C ARG A 91 -6.85 9.52 16.43
N THR A 92 -7.90 10.30 16.61
CA THR A 92 -9.05 10.32 15.68
C THR A 92 -8.67 10.83 14.30
N TRP A 93 -7.82 11.85 14.20
CA TRP A 93 -7.28 12.30 12.91
C TRP A 93 -6.43 11.21 12.23
N ALA A 94 -5.59 10.49 12.99
CA ALA A 94 -4.83 9.37 12.45
C ALA A 94 -5.75 8.26 11.90
N LEU A 95 -6.85 7.96 12.59
CA LEU A 95 -7.87 7.02 12.09
C LEU A 95 -8.51 7.53 10.79
N ALA A 96 -8.98 8.78 10.76
CA ALA A 96 -9.63 9.35 9.59
C ALA A 96 -8.71 9.33 8.36
N LEU A 97 -7.45 9.74 8.53
CA LEU A 97 -6.43 9.66 7.49
C LEU A 97 -6.12 8.22 7.10
N GLY A 98 -6.10 7.29 8.07
CA GLY A 98 -5.92 5.86 7.82
C GLY A 98 -7.03 5.25 6.96
N VAL A 99 -8.29 5.63 7.22
CA VAL A 99 -9.43 5.18 6.42
C VAL A 99 -9.36 5.77 5.01
N VAL A 100 -9.14 7.08 4.88
CA VAL A 100 -9.03 7.74 3.57
C VAL A 100 -7.88 7.15 2.75
N SER A 101 -6.70 6.97 3.35
CA SER A 101 -5.55 6.38 2.66
C SER A 101 -5.76 4.91 2.32
N GLY A 102 -6.41 4.11 3.18
CA GLY A 102 -6.77 2.73 2.88
C GLY A 102 -7.75 2.61 1.71
N ILE A 103 -8.78 3.47 1.64
CA ILE A 103 -9.72 3.53 0.52
C ILE A 103 -9.00 3.95 -0.77
N ALA A 104 -8.18 4.99 -0.72
CA ALA A 104 -7.43 5.46 -1.88
C ALA A 104 -6.42 4.41 -2.39
N THR A 105 -5.71 3.72 -1.49
CA THR A 105 -4.84 2.59 -1.83
C THR A 105 -5.63 1.46 -2.49
N SER A 106 -6.83 1.17 -1.98
CA SER A 106 -7.72 0.16 -2.57
C SER A 106 -8.12 0.56 -3.99
N ALA A 107 -8.59 1.80 -4.15
CA ALA A 107 -9.00 2.34 -5.43
C ALA A 107 -7.84 2.41 -6.42
N HIS A 108 -6.61 2.68 -5.96
CA HIS A 108 -5.40 2.62 -6.78
C HIS A 108 -5.14 1.20 -7.29
N GLY A 109 -5.15 0.19 -6.42
CA GLY A 109 -5.00 -1.21 -6.84
C GLY A 109 -6.10 -1.69 -7.80
N LEU A 110 -7.35 -1.25 -7.58
CA LEU A 110 -8.46 -1.57 -8.48
C LEU A 110 -8.35 -0.86 -9.84
N ALA A 111 -7.96 0.42 -9.84
CA ALA A 111 -7.72 1.19 -11.05
C ALA A 111 -6.61 0.54 -11.87
N ASP A 112 -5.49 0.15 -11.25
CA ASP A 112 -4.40 -0.54 -11.95
C ASP A 112 -4.87 -1.89 -12.53
N LEU A 113 -5.73 -2.65 -11.83
CA LEU A 113 -6.30 -3.89 -12.35
C LEU A 113 -7.16 -3.68 -13.61
N ILE A 114 -7.98 -2.64 -13.62
CA ILE A 114 -8.99 -2.39 -14.67
C ILE A 114 -8.42 -1.54 -15.81
N ASP A 115 -7.83 -0.41 -15.48
CA ASP A 115 -7.38 0.58 -16.47
C ASP A 115 -6.14 0.13 -17.22
N VAL A 116 -5.17 -0.50 -16.56
CA VAL A 116 -3.99 -1.03 -17.27
C VAL A 116 -4.43 -2.08 -18.28
N ASP A 117 -5.33 -2.98 -17.88
CA ASP A 117 -5.82 -4.03 -18.78
C ASP A 117 -6.60 -3.45 -19.96
N ARG A 118 -7.52 -2.52 -19.68
CA ARG A 118 -8.30 -1.81 -20.70
C ARG A 118 -7.39 -1.05 -21.68
N LEU A 119 -6.43 -0.30 -21.17
CA LEU A 119 -5.50 0.49 -21.98
C LEU A 119 -4.57 -0.40 -22.80
N ALA A 120 -4.05 -1.49 -22.24
CA ALA A 120 -3.18 -2.44 -22.94
C ALA A 120 -3.91 -3.09 -24.13
N HIS A 121 -5.16 -3.52 -23.96
CA HIS A 121 -5.94 -4.11 -25.05
C HIS A 121 -6.34 -3.05 -26.10
N SER A 122 -6.63 -1.82 -25.66
CA SER A 122 -6.90 -0.70 -26.57
C SER A 122 -5.65 -0.35 -27.41
N TYR A 123 -4.47 -0.39 -26.79
CA TYR A 123 -3.19 -0.25 -27.46
C TYR A 123 -2.95 -1.39 -28.47
N ALA A 124 -3.25 -2.65 -28.12
CA ALA A 124 -3.06 -3.78 -29.01
C ALA A 124 -3.95 -3.70 -30.28
N ALA A 125 -5.24 -3.48 -30.07
CA ALA A 125 -6.27 -3.54 -31.12
C ALA A 125 -6.47 -2.23 -31.88
N GLY A 126 -6.03 -1.11 -31.29
CA GLY A 126 -6.24 0.23 -31.82
C GLY A 126 -5.38 0.59 -33.03
N ASP A 127 -5.88 1.54 -33.81
CA ASP A 127 -5.10 2.23 -34.84
C ASP A 127 -4.02 3.15 -34.23
N ALA A 128 -3.27 3.87 -35.08
CA ALA A 128 -2.19 4.74 -34.62
C ALA A 128 -2.68 5.83 -33.63
N ALA A 129 -3.87 6.39 -33.85
CA ALA A 129 -4.45 7.41 -32.97
C ALA A 129 -4.85 6.82 -31.61
N THR A 130 -5.49 5.66 -31.61
CA THR A 130 -5.91 4.94 -30.39
C THR A 130 -4.69 4.51 -29.56
N ARG A 131 -3.64 4.02 -30.21
CA ARG A 131 -2.36 3.70 -29.56
C ARG A 131 -1.74 4.92 -28.89
N ALA A 132 -1.64 6.03 -29.62
CA ALA A 132 -1.12 7.28 -29.06
C ALA A 132 -1.94 7.76 -27.85
N ALA A 133 -3.27 7.67 -27.92
CA ALA A 133 -4.15 8.03 -26.81
C ALA A 133 -3.93 7.12 -25.58
N ALA A 134 -3.77 5.80 -25.77
CA ALA A 134 -3.49 4.87 -24.68
C ALA A 134 -2.14 5.15 -23.99
N LEU A 135 -1.10 5.45 -24.79
CA LEU A 135 0.22 5.82 -24.28
C LEU A 135 0.16 7.10 -23.43
N VAL A 136 -0.54 8.14 -23.91
CA VAL A 136 -0.71 9.39 -23.17
C VAL A 136 -1.51 9.17 -21.88
N ALA A 137 -2.63 8.43 -21.95
CA ALA A 137 -3.45 8.15 -20.79
C ALA A 137 -2.69 7.42 -19.67
N HIS A 138 -1.81 6.47 -20.03
CA HIS A 138 -0.97 5.79 -19.05
C HIS A 138 0.18 6.65 -18.52
N ALA A 139 0.74 7.53 -19.36
CA ALA A 139 1.81 8.44 -18.95
C ALA A 139 1.31 9.55 -18.01
N THR A 140 0.02 9.88 -18.05
CA THR A 140 -0.57 10.86 -17.12
C THR A 140 -0.69 10.29 -15.71
N THR A 141 -0.45 11.15 -14.72
CA THR A 141 -0.52 10.77 -13.30
C THR A 141 -1.93 10.26 -12.96
N SER A 142 -2.01 9.17 -12.18
CA SER A 142 -3.28 8.65 -11.68
C SER A 142 -4.10 9.76 -10.98
N PRO A 143 -5.40 9.90 -11.32
CA PRO A 143 -6.28 10.86 -10.64
C PRO A 143 -6.69 10.40 -9.24
N VAL A 144 -6.57 9.10 -8.95
CA VAL A 144 -7.00 8.49 -7.68
C VAL A 144 -5.89 8.55 -6.64
N ASP A 145 -4.66 8.27 -7.05
CA ASP A 145 -3.50 8.34 -6.17
C ASP A 145 -2.29 8.96 -6.90
N PRO A 146 -2.26 10.30 -7.01
CA PRO A 146 -1.21 10.98 -7.74
C PRO A 146 0.16 10.68 -7.15
N ARG A 147 1.00 9.98 -7.93
CA ARG A 147 2.38 9.61 -7.55
C ARG A 147 2.48 8.78 -6.26
N GLY A 148 1.40 8.10 -5.84
CA GLY A 148 1.39 7.34 -4.58
C GLY A 148 1.26 8.22 -3.34
N LEU A 149 0.72 9.45 -3.45
CA LEU A 149 0.46 10.34 -2.32
C LEU A 149 -0.32 9.65 -1.21
N ALA A 150 -1.41 8.96 -1.53
CA ALA A 150 -2.21 8.24 -0.56
C ALA A 150 -1.50 6.95 -0.13
N THR A 151 -1.08 6.10 -1.07
CA THR A 151 -0.51 4.78 -0.81
C THR A 151 0.79 4.83 -0.01
N PHE A 152 1.61 5.87 -0.20
CA PHE A 152 2.91 5.99 0.46
C PHE A 152 2.95 7.19 1.42
N GLY A 153 2.55 8.38 0.95
CA GLY A 153 2.61 9.61 1.75
C GLY A 153 1.69 9.56 2.97
N LEU A 154 0.38 9.45 2.74
CA LEU A 154 -0.61 9.43 3.83
C LEU A 154 -0.50 8.17 4.68
N VAL A 155 -0.33 7.00 4.07
CA VAL A 155 -0.07 5.75 4.84
C VAL A 155 1.16 5.92 5.72
N GLY A 156 2.26 6.49 5.23
CA GLY A 156 3.45 6.78 6.02
C GLY A 156 3.14 7.64 7.25
N LEU A 157 2.37 8.72 7.09
CA LEU A 157 1.95 9.57 8.20
C LEU A 157 1.07 8.83 9.23
N VAL A 158 0.16 7.99 8.75
CA VAL A 158 -0.73 7.18 9.62
C VAL A 158 0.07 6.15 10.40
N VAL A 159 0.98 5.44 9.73
CA VAL A 159 1.91 4.49 10.36
C VAL A 159 2.77 5.21 11.38
N PHE A 160 3.28 6.42 11.08
CA PHE A 160 4.04 7.22 12.04
C PHE A 160 3.22 7.52 13.30
N ALA A 161 1.98 8.01 13.11
CA ALA A 161 1.08 8.37 14.20
C ALA A 161 0.76 7.17 15.08
N PHE A 162 0.34 6.04 14.51
CA PHE A 162 0.02 4.84 15.28
C PHE A 162 1.26 4.16 15.88
N SER A 163 2.42 4.24 15.24
CA SER A 163 3.67 3.74 15.81
C SER A 163 4.07 4.56 17.03
N ARG A 164 3.93 5.89 16.97
CA ARG A 164 4.09 6.77 18.13
C ARG A 164 3.06 6.47 19.21
N HIS A 165 1.82 6.18 18.82
CA HIS A 165 0.76 5.77 19.75
C HIS A 165 1.13 4.51 20.54
N LEU A 166 1.75 3.53 19.87
CA LEU A 166 2.15 2.24 20.43
C LEU A 166 3.50 2.25 21.19
N LEU A 167 4.26 3.34 21.17
CA LEU A 167 5.58 3.41 21.83
C LEU A 167 5.57 3.01 23.32
N PRO A 168 4.61 3.45 24.15
CA PRO A 168 4.58 3.07 25.57
C PRO A 168 4.31 1.58 25.78
N GLU A 169 3.60 0.95 24.84
CA GLU A 169 3.30 -0.49 24.89
C GLU A 169 4.47 -1.33 24.40
N SER A 170 5.15 -0.89 23.35
CA SER A 170 6.26 -1.61 22.75
C SER A 170 7.17 -0.65 21.98
N ARG A 171 8.35 -0.39 22.54
CA ARG A 171 9.40 0.40 21.88
C ARG A 171 9.81 -0.16 20.53
N PHE A 172 9.89 -1.48 20.39
CA PHE A 172 10.25 -2.14 19.13
C PHE A 172 9.26 -1.80 18.01
N ILE A 173 7.97 -2.14 18.18
CA ILE A 173 6.91 -1.83 17.20
C ILE A 173 6.86 -0.33 16.89
N GLY A 174 6.94 0.52 17.92
CA GLY A 174 6.85 1.96 17.75
C GLY A 174 8.05 2.57 17.00
N LEU A 175 9.27 2.06 17.21
CA LEU A 175 10.45 2.53 16.45
C LEU A 175 10.48 1.94 15.04
N LEU A 176 10.20 0.65 14.88
CA LEU A 176 10.15 -0.01 13.57
C LEU A 176 9.16 0.70 12.64
N GLY A 177 7.97 1.03 13.14
CA GLY A 177 6.98 1.71 12.33
C GLY A 177 7.30 3.18 12.05
N GLN A 178 8.04 3.86 12.92
CA GLN A 178 8.57 5.20 12.60
C GLN A 178 9.60 5.14 11.48
N VAL A 179 10.48 4.13 11.47
CA VAL A 179 11.45 3.91 10.38
C VAL A 179 10.71 3.59 9.07
N LEU A 180 9.72 2.68 9.12
CA LEU A 180 8.85 2.39 7.98
C LEU A 180 8.14 3.65 7.45
N ALA A 181 7.61 4.47 8.34
CA ALA A 181 6.92 5.69 7.96
C ALA A 181 7.83 6.68 7.23
N VAL A 182 9.07 6.86 7.71
CA VAL A 182 10.07 7.70 7.04
C VAL A 182 10.40 7.13 5.65
N ASP A 183 10.62 5.82 5.55
CA ASP A 183 10.86 5.14 4.28
C ASP A 183 9.69 5.31 3.30
N MET A 184 8.45 5.21 3.76
CA MET A 184 7.25 5.45 2.95
C MET A 184 7.15 6.90 2.45
N VAL A 185 7.48 7.89 3.28
CA VAL A 185 7.51 9.29 2.85
C VAL A 185 8.63 9.51 1.83
N LEU A 186 9.80 8.88 2.01
CA LEU A 186 10.89 8.94 1.03
C LEU A 186 10.49 8.27 -0.29
N LEU A 187 9.75 7.16 -0.26
CA LEU A 187 9.20 6.51 -1.45
C LEU A 187 8.22 7.43 -2.18
N PHE A 188 7.32 8.10 -1.46
CA PHE A 188 6.41 9.08 -2.05
C PHE A 188 7.17 10.21 -2.74
N VAL A 189 8.13 10.84 -2.04
CA VAL A 189 8.95 11.93 -2.60
C VAL A 189 9.70 11.44 -3.83
N SER A 190 10.32 10.27 -3.77
CA SER A 190 11.02 9.67 -4.91
C SER A 190 10.10 9.45 -6.11
N SER A 191 8.87 8.98 -5.86
CA SER A 191 7.84 8.76 -6.88
C SER A 191 7.38 10.07 -7.52
N ALA A 192 7.22 11.13 -6.71
CA ALA A 192 6.86 12.46 -7.18
C ALA A 192 7.91 13.07 -8.12
N PHE A 193 9.19 12.77 -7.88
CA PHE A 193 10.31 13.23 -8.71
C PHE A 193 10.80 12.20 -9.74
N THR A 194 10.08 11.09 -9.96
CA THR A 194 10.45 10.03 -10.90
C THR A 194 11.86 9.45 -10.70
N ALA A 195 12.33 9.38 -9.46
CA ALA A 195 13.67 8.91 -9.14
C ALA A 195 13.72 7.38 -9.04
N THR A 196 13.93 6.69 -10.17
CA THR A 196 13.82 5.22 -10.30
C THR A 196 14.61 4.43 -9.25
N VAL A 197 15.88 4.77 -9.03
CA VAL A 197 16.73 4.01 -8.08
C VAL A 197 16.22 4.18 -6.64
N PRO A 198 16.00 5.42 -6.12
CA PRO A 198 15.35 5.60 -4.82
C PRO A 198 14.00 4.90 -4.67
N ILE A 199 13.15 4.90 -5.72
CA ILE A 199 11.86 4.19 -5.71
C ILE A 199 12.06 2.69 -5.48
N LEU A 200 13.01 2.07 -6.18
CA LEU A 200 13.26 0.64 -6.03
C LEU A 200 13.84 0.29 -4.65
N VAL A 201 14.72 1.13 -4.11
CA VAL A 201 15.33 0.91 -2.78
C VAL A 201 14.29 1.05 -1.68
N THR A 202 13.58 2.18 -1.64
CA THR A 202 12.56 2.46 -0.60
C THR A 202 11.34 1.56 -0.76
N GLY A 203 10.87 1.33 -2.00
CA GLY A 203 9.78 0.40 -2.28
C GLY A 203 10.13 -1.04 -1.93
N GLY A 204 11.35 -1.49 -2.23
CA GLY A 204 11.83 -2.81 -1.84
C GLY A 204 11.94 -2.96 -0.32
N LEU A 205 12.54 -1.97 0.35
CA LEU A 205 12.69 -1.97 1.80
C LEU A 205 11.33 -2.00 2.51
N ALA A 206 10.39 -1.17 2.08
CA ALA A 206 9.05 -1.14 2.59
C ALA A 206 8.29 -2.45 2.36
N ALA A 207 8.28 -2.96 1.13
CA ALA A 207 7.43 -4.08 0.77
C ALA A 207 7.98 -5.44 1.23
N VAL A 208 9.31 -5.59 1.31
CA VAL A 208 9.99 -6.86 1.64
C VAL A 208 10.36 -6.97 3.12
N ILE A 209 10.73 -5.86 3.77
CA ILE A 209 11.34 -5.90 5.10
C ILE A 209 10.49 -5.13 6.12
N LEU A 210 10.44 -3.80 6.00
CA LEU A 210 9.90 -2.94 7.05
C LEU A 210 8.37 -3.10 7.20
N GLY A 211 7.64 -3.10 6.09
CA GLY A 211 6.19 -3.27 6.05
C GLY A 211 5.77 -4.61 6.64
N PRO A 212 6.21 -5.76 6.08
CA PRO A 212 5.90 -7.07 6.61
C PRO A 212 6.26 -7.21 8.09
N ALA A 213 7.46 -6.76 8.50
CA ALA A 213 7.88 -6.85 9.89
C ALA A 213 6.96 -6.04 10.82
N TRP A 214 6.58 -4.82 10.43
CA TRP A 214 5.71 -3.97 11.24
C TRP A 214 4.27 -4.52 11.30
N TRP A 215 3.69 -4.90 10.16
CA TRP A 215 2.33 -5.45 10.10
C TRP A 215 2.19 -6.75 10.90
N ILE A 216 3.17 -7.66 10.79
CA ILE A 216 3.18 -8.90 11.57
C ILE A 216 3.38 -8.60 13.06
N ALA A 217 4.24 -7.65 13.43
CA ALA A 217 4.42 -7.28 14.83
C ALA A 217 3.14 -6.65 15.43
N VAL A 218 2.44 -5.80 14.68
CA VAL A 218 1.13 -5.27 15.04
C VAL A 218 0.10 -6.39 15.18
N ALA A 219 0.06 -7.34 14.23
CA ALA A 219 -0.85 -8.49 14.27
C ALA A 219 -0.67 -9.31 15.56
N LEU A 220 0.58 -9.67 15.87
CA LEU A 220 0.91 -10.41 17.10
C LEU A 220 0.51 -9.63 18.35
N ARG A 221 0.66 -8.29 18.34
CA ARG A 221 0.28 -7.45 19.47
C ARG A 221 -1.23 -7.40 19.65
N LEU A 222 -1.99 -7.21 18.58
CA LEU A 222 -3.45 -7.21 18.61
C LEU A 222 -3.99 -8.57 19.06
N TYR A 223 -3.42 -9.67 18.57
CA TYR A 223 -3.83 -11.02 18.96
C TYR A 223 -3.61 -11.31 20.45
N ARG A 224 -2.45 -10.93 21.01
CA ARG A 224 -2.12 -11.17 22.43
C ARG A 224 -2.98 -10.39 23.42
N THR A 225 -3.71 -9.39 22.94
CA THR A 225 -4.51 -8.49 23.79
C THR A 225 -6.00 -8.60 23.51
N ALA A 226 -6.39 -9.56 22.66
CA ALA A 226 -7.76 -9.99 22.39
C ALA A 226 -8.14 -11.21 23.23
#